data_AF-A0A8X7BPX6-F1
#
_entry.id   AF-A0A8X7BPX6-F1
#
_cell.length_a   1.000
_cell.length_b   1.000
_cell.length_c   1.000
_cell.angle_alpha   90.00
_cell.angle_beta   90.00
_cell.angle_gamma   90.00
#
_symmetry.space_group_name_H-M   'P 1'
#
loop_
_entity.id
_entity.type
_entity.pdbx_description
1 polymer ?
#
loop_
_entity_poly.entity_id
_entity_poly.type
_entity_poly.pdbx_seq_one_letter_code
_entity_poly.pdbx_strand_id
1 'polypeptide(L)'
;MKVFPAVVLVSLVALCYRNSLWGDMVFDDLAAVRDNRDLRPHSPLVNLFRNDFWGTPLHKHLESGSNSAKYVARECRGIYEILNQRLKSSEFETEARELFGESIANAVIPQD
;
A
#
# COMPACT_ATOMS: atom_id res chain seq x y z
N MET A 1 -16.60 38.58 20.89
CA MET A 1 -17.23 37.29 21.28
C MET A 1 -17.15 36.28 20.13
N LYS A 2 -15.95 35.80 19.76
CA LYS A 2 -15.74 34.80 18.68
C LYS A 2 -15.46 33.38 19.21
N VAL A 3 -15.36 33.23 20.53
CA VAL A 3 -14.97 31.99 21.19
C VAL A 3 -16.14 31.00 21.26
N PHE A 4 -17.36 31.52 21.42
CA PHE A 4 -18.57 30.70 21.49
C PHE A 4 -18.82 29.84 20.24
N PRO A 5 -18.83 30.38 19.01
CA PRO A 5 -19.01 29.55 17.81
C PRO A 5 -17.85 28.56 17.60
N ALA A 6 -16.62 28.91 17.97
CA ALA A 6 -15.48 28.01 17.88
C ALA A 6 -15.62 26.81 18.83
N VAL A 7 -16.05 27.04 20.07
CA VAL A 7 -16.30 25.97 21.05
C VAL A 7 -17.42 25.05 20.60
N VAL A 8 -18.51 25.60 20.05
CA VAL A 8 -19.62 24.81 19.49
C VAL A 8 -19.13 23.94 18.33
N LEU A 9 -18.35 24.52 17.41
CA LEU A 9 -17.81 23.79 16.26
C LEU A 9 -16.87 22.65 16.68
N VAL A 10 -15.92 22.92 17.57
CA VAL A 10 -14.98 21.90 18.07
C VAL A 10 -15.72 20.77 18.77
N SER A 11 -16.73 21.11 19.58
CA SER A 11 -17.54 20.11 20.29
C SER A 11 -18.32 19.23 19.32
N LEU A 12 -18.90 19.82 18.26
CA LEU A 12 -19.63 19.08 17.23
C LEU A 12 -18.71 18.13 16.45
N VAL A 13 -17.54 18.62 16.03
CA VAL A 13 -16.54 17.80 15.33
C VAL A 13 -16.07 16.63 16.21
N ALA A 14 -15.79 16.87 17.49
CA ALA A 14 -15.40 15.83 18.43
C ALA A 14 -16.49 14.78 18.63
N LEU A 15 -17.76 15.19 18.73
CA LEU A 15 -18.90 14.29 18.83
C LEU A 15 -19.10 13.44 17.58
N CYS A 16 -18.95 14.02 16.38
CA CYS A 16 -19.00 13.27 15.12
C CYS A 16 -17.82 12.30 15.00
N TYR A 17 -16.61 12.74 15.34
CA TYR A 17 -15.39 11.92 15.28
C TYR A 17 -15.40 10.76 16.28
N ARG A 18 -16.09 10.91 17.42
CA ARG A 18 -16.28 9.85 18.40
C ARG A 18 -16.88 8.58 17.79
N ASN A 19 -17.74 8.70 16.78
CA ASN A 19 -18.31 7.54 16.07
C ASN A 19 -17.26 6.74 15.29
N SER A 20 -16.13 7.36 14.92
CA SER A 20 -15.04 6.73 14.17
C SER A 20 -13.98 6.09 15.08
N LEU A 21 -13.97 6.41 16.38
CA LEU A 21 -12.97 5.88 17.32
C LEU A 21 -13.11 4.36 17.58
N TRP A 22 -14.29 3.80 17.32
CA TRP A 22 -14.56 2.37 17.38
C TRP A 22 -14.66 1.73 15.99
N GLY A 23 -14.19 2.42 14.95
CA GLY A 23 -14.05 1.81 13.63
C GLY A 23 -12.97 0.74 13.67
N ASP A 24 -13.34 -0.52 13.45
CA ASP A 24 -12.38 -1.57 13.13
C ASP A 24 -11.82 -1.37 11.72
N MET A 25 -10.77 -2.13 11.37
CA MET A 25 -10.29 -2.20 9.98
C MET A 25 -11.49 -2.41 9.05
N VAL A 26 -11.60 -1.56 8.02
CA VAL A 26 -12.71 -1.64 7.07
C VAL A 26 -12.71 -3.04 6.48
N PHE A 27 -13.90 -3.58 6.21
CA PHE A 27 -14.10 -4.98 5.82
C PHE A 27 -13.10 -5.48 4.76
N ASP A 28 -12.74 -4.63 3.80
CA ASP A 28 -11.81 -4.94 2.72
C ASP A 28 -10.33 -4.99 3.16
N ASP A 29 -9.95 -4.19 4.18
CA ASP A 29 -8.59 -4.15 4.74
C ASP A 29 -8.29 -5.41 5.55
N LEU A 30 -9.28 -5.92 6.31
CA LEU A 30 -9.11 -7.14 7.10
C LEU A 30 -8.87 -8.36 6.22
N ALA A 31 -9.61 -8.47 5.11
CA ALA A 31 -9.42 -9.54 4.14
C ALA A 31 -8.04 -9.44 3.46
N ALA A 32 -7.62 -8.22 3.10
CA ALA A 32 -6.30 -7.96 2.51
C ALA A 32 -5.14 -8.37 3.44
N VAL A 33 -5.29 -8.24 4.76
CA VAL A 33 -4.24 -8.65 5.72
C VAL A 33 -4.34 -10.13 6.10
N ARG A 34 -5.55 -10.62 6.39
CA ARG A 34 -5.76 -11.99 6.89
C ARG A 34 -5.61 -13.04 5.80
N ASP A 35 -6.16 -12.76 4.61
CA ASP A 35 -6.35 -13.77 3.57
C ASP A 35 -5.27 -13.70 2.48
N ASN A 36 -4.49 -12.62 2.42
CA ASN A 36 -3.37 -12.50 1.49
C ASN A 36 -2.28 -13.54 1.81
N ARG A 37 -2.09 -14.46 0.87
CA ARG A 37 -1.15 -15.58 0.99
C ARG A 37 0.30 -15.12 0.87
N ASP A 38 0.55 -13.97 0.25
CA ASP A 38 1.89 -13.44 0.03
C ASP A 38 2.50 -12.87 1.32
N LEU A 39 1.67 -12.63 2.35
CA LEU A 39 2.12 -12.24 3.69
C LEU A 39 2.60 -13.43 4.56
N ARG A 40 2.52 -14.66 4.04
CA ARG A 40 2.91 -15.87 4.81
C ARG A 40 4.43 -16.02 4.81
N PRO A 41 5.05 -16.48 5.92
CA PRO A 41 6.51 -16.62 6.01
C PRO A 41 7.15 -17.56 4.98
N HIS A 42 6.36 -18.49 4.44
CA HIS A 42 6.80 -19.47 3.44
C HIS A 42 6.55 -19.00 2.01
N SER A 43 5.87 -17.87 1.83
CA SER A 43 5.61 -17.30 0.52
C SER A 43 6.83 -16.49 0.07
N PRO A 44 7.31 -16.69 -1.17
CA PRO A 44 8.40 -15.89 -1.71
C PRO A 44 8.04 -14.39 -1.73
N LEU A 45 8.95 -13.52 -1.28
CA LEU A 45 8.72 -12.06 -1.24
C LEU A 45 8.42 -11.48 -2.62
N VAL A 46 8.96 -12.08 -3.68
CA VAL A 46 8.63 -11.79 -5.08
C VAL A 46 7.12 -11.77 -5.35
N ASN A 47 6.32 -12.57 -4.65
CA ASN A 47 4.87 -12.58 -4.88
C ASN A 47 4.20 -11.27 -4.46
N LEU A 48 4.71 -10.59 -3.43
CA LEU A 48 4.24 -9.26 -3.02
C LEU A 48 4.40 -8.24 -4.15
N PHE A 49 5.32 -8.47 -5.06
CA PHE A 49 5.58 -7.63 -6.22
C PHE A 49 4.87 -8.08 -7.49
N ARG A 50 4.34 -9.30 -7.52
CA ARG A 50 3.57 -9.83 -8.66
C ARG A 50 2.07 -9.69 -8.49
N ASN A 51 1.60 -9.64 -7.25
CA ASN A 51 0.19 -9.59 -6.91
C ASN A 51 -0.14 -8.29 -6.15
N ASP A 52 -1.39 -7.85 -6.24
CA ASP A 52 -1.91 -6.76 -5.42
C ASP A 52 -2.23 -7.23 -3.99
N PHE A 53 -2.74 -6.32 -3.15
CA PHE A 53 -3.06 -6.59 -1.74
C PHE A 53 -4.07 -7.73 -1.52
N TRP A 54 -4.85 -8.10 -2.55
CA TRP A 54 -5.82 -9.20 -2.50
C TRP A 54 -5.30 -10.49 -3.15
N GLY A 55 -4.05 -10.52 -3.60
CA GLY A 55 -3.45 -11.67 -4.28
C GLY A 55 -3.85 -11.79 -5.75
N THR A 56 -4.38 -10.72 -6.36
CA THR A 56 -4.67 -10.69 -7.80
C THR A 56 -3.41 -10.29 -8.56
N PRO A 57 -3.01 -11.01 -9.63
CA PRO A 57 -1.82 -10.66 -10.37
C PRO A 57 -1.88 -9.25 -10.98
N LEU A 58 -0.86 -8.43 -10.71
CA LEU A 58 -0.78 -7.02 -11.13
C LEU A 58 -0.82 -6.85 -12.66
N HIS A 59 -0.36 -7.84 -13.44
CA HIS A 59 -0.43 -7.80 -14.89
C HIS A 59 -1.87 -7.74 -15.43
N LYS A 60 -2.86 -8.26 -14.69
CA LYS A 60 -4.27 -8.14 -15.08
C LYS A 60 -4.74 -6.70 -15.09
N HIS A 61 -4.19 -5.86 -14.22
CA HIS A 61 -4.46 -4.43 -14.22
C HIS A 61 -3.84 -3.77 -15.46
N LEU A 62 -2.65 -4.21 -15.90
CA LEU A 62 -1.96 -3.67 -17.09
C LEU A 62 -2.77 -3.84 -18.38
N GLU A 63 -3.53 -4.92 -18.51
CA GLU A 63 -4.40 -5.17 -19.67
C GLU A 63 -5.57 -4.16 -19.77
N SER A 64 -5.90 -3.48 -18.66
CA SER A 64 -7.02 -2.53 -18.57
C SER A 64 -6.71 -1.11 -19.10
N GLY A 65 -5.45 -0.80 -19.47
CA GLY A 65 -5.10 0.44 -20.19
C GLY A 65 -3.87 1.19 -19.65
N SER A 66 -3.51 2.30 -20.32
CA SER A 66 -2.25 3.06 -20.08
C SER A 66 -2.06 3.58 -18.64
N ASN A 67 -3.14 3.89 -17.93
CA ASN A 67 -3.05 4.33 -16.52
C ASN A 67 -2.65 3.21 -15.55
N SER A 68 -2.77 1.96 -15.98
CA SER A 68 -2.50 0.79 -15.15
C SER A 68 -1.01 0.58 -14.89
N ALA A 69 -0.12 0.97 -15.81
CA ALA A 69 1.33 0.90 -15.56
C ALA A 69 1.75 1.82 -14.41
N LYS A 70 1.14 3.02 -14.32
CA LYS A 70 1.36 3.95 -13.21
C LYS A 70 0.79 3.41 -11.90
N TYR A 71 -0.37 2.77 -11.96
CA TYR A 71 -0.98 2.10 -10.81
C TYR A 71 -0.05 1.00 -10.27
N VAL A 72 0.39 0.08 -11.13
CA VAL A 72 1.30 -1.01 -10.74
C VAL A 72 2.60 -0.47 -10.13
N ALA A 73 3.22 0.54 -10.76
CA ALA A 73 4.43 1.17 -10.21
C ALA A 73 4.20 1.80 -8.83
N ARG A 74 3.02 2.40 -8.60
CA ARG A 74 2.65 2.96 -7.29
C ARG A 74 2.48 1.89 -6.23
N GLU A 75 1.76 0.81 -6.54
CA GLU A 75 1.53 -0.29 -5.59
C GLU A 75 2.87 -0.97 -5.23
N CYS A 76 3.71 -1.26 -6.22
CA CYS A 76 5.03 -1.85 -5.98
C CYS A 76 5.96 -0.93 -5.17
N ARG A 77 5.86 0.40 -5.34
CA ARG A 77 6.61 1.38 -4.54
C ARG A 77 6.23 1.34 -3.06
N GLY A 78 4.94 1.27 -2.74
CA GLY A 78 4.48 1.17 -1.35
C GLY A 78 5.02 -0.09 -0.66
N ILE A 79 4.98 -1.22 -1.37
CA ILE A 79 5.53 -2.50 -0.89
C ILE A 79 7.05 -2.43 -0.71
N TYR A 80 7.75 -1.81 -1.66
CA TYR A 80 9.20 -1.59 -1.59
C TYR A 80 9.58 -0.76 -0.35
N GLU A 81 8.90 0.36 -0.09
CA GLU A 81 9.20 1.23 1.05
C GLU A 81 9.02 0.50 2.39
N ILE A 82 7.93 -0.25 2.54
CA ILE A 82 7.64 -1.02 3.76
C ILE A 82 8.71 -2.09 3.98
N LEU A 83 9.07 -2.82 2.93
CA LEU A 83 10.05 -3.90 3.03
C LEU A 83 11.47 -3.35 3.21
N ASN A 84 11.82 -2.26 2.55
CA ASN A 84 13.12 -1.60 2.71
C ASN A 84 13.31 -1.07 4.14
N GLN A 85 12.26 -0.51 4.76
CA GLN A 85 12.29 -0.10 6.16
C GLN A 85 12.48 -1.28 7.14
N ARG A 86 11.99 -2.47 6.79
CA ARG A 86 11.98 -3.65 7.68
C ARG A 86 13.18 -4.56 7.51
N LEU A 87 13.66 -4.73 6.28
CA LEU A 87 14.66 -5.74 5.93
C LEU A 87 16.05 -5.15 5.62
N LYS A 88 16.15 -3.86 5.25
CA LYS A 88 17.42 -3.17 4.91
C LYS A 88 18.41 -4.04 4.10
N SER A 89 17.91 -4.79 3.12
CA SER A 89 18.70 -5.76 2.37
C SER A 89 18.94 -5.26 0.95
N SER A 90 20.21 -5.16 0.54
CA SER A 90 20.61 -4.88 -0.85
C SER A 90 20.21 -5.98 -1.84
N GLU A 91 19.93 -7.18 -1.32
CA GLU A 91 19.47 -8.34 -2.09
C GLU A 91 18.06 -8.07 -2.66
N PHE A 92 17.23 -7.37 -1.89
CA PHE A 92 15.86 -7.03 -2.23
C PHE A 92 15.75 -6.04 -3.40
N GLU A 93 16.63 -5.04 -3.47
CA GLU A 93 16.71 -4.13 -4.62
C GLU A 93 17.07 -4.86 -5.91
N THR A 94 17.97 -5.84 -5.81
CA THR A 94 18.44 -6.61 -6.97
C THR A 94 17.31 -7.47 -7.51
N GLU A 95 16.59 -8.15 -6.61
CA GLU A 95 15.42 -8.96 -6.94
C GLU A 95 14.30 -8.10 -7.54
N ALA A 96 14.02 -6.91 -6.98
CA ALA A 96 13.03 -5.98 -7.51
C ALA A 96 13.41 -5.48 -8.93
N ARG A 97 14.69 -5.16 -9.17
CA ARG A 97 15.19 -4.76 -10.49
C ARG A 97 15.05 -5.88 -11.53
N GLU A 98 15.37 -7.11 -11.16
CA GLU A 98 15.17 -8.29 -12.02
C GLU A 98 13.68 -8.52 -12.33
N LEU A 99 12.81 -8.30 -11.33
CA LEU A 99 11.38 -8.55 -11.48
C LEU A 99 10.65 -7.55 -12.36
N PHE A 100 10.95 -6.27 -12.17
CA PHE A 100 10.23 -5.17 -12.80
C PHE A 100 10.89 -4.70 -14.09
N GLY A 101 12.15 -5.06 -14.30
CA GLY A 101 13.01 -4.46 -15.31
C GLY A 101 13.38 -3.02 -14.95
N GLU A 102 14.49 -2.54 -15.52
CA GLU A 102 15.10 -1.24 -15.24
C GLU A 102 14.10 -0.06 -15.24
N SER A 103 13.23 0.03 -16.24
CA SER A 103 12.31 1.16 -16.41
C SER A 103 11.28 1.28 -15.28
N ILE A 104 10.67 0.16 -14.87
CA ILE A 104 9.68 0.14 -13.79
C ILE A 104 10.38 0.17 -12.43
N ALA A 105 11.54 -0.49 -12.30
CA ALA A 105 12.34 -0.42 -11.09
C ALA A 105 12.75 1.01 -10.75
N ASN A 106 13.14 1.83 -11.73
CA ASN A 106 13.44 3.26 -11.52
C ASN A 106 12.20 4.09 -11.14
N ALA A 107 10.99 3.61 -11.48
CA ALA A 107 9.73 4.21 -11.03
C ALA A 107 9.25 3.68 -9.67
N VAL A 108 9.85 2.62 -9.13
CA VAL A 108 9.50 1.99 -7.85
C VAL A 108 10.51 2.35 -6.77
N ILE A 109 11.81 2.25 -7.08
CA ILE A 109 12.94 2.54 -6.19
C ILE A 109 13.22 4.04 -6.24
N PRO A 110 13.20 4.75 -5.11
CA PRO A 110 13.61 6.15 -5.02
C PRO A 110 15.03 6.33 -5.59
N GLN A 111 15.22 7.36 -6.41
CA GLN A 111 16.54 7.76 -6.88
C GLN A 111 17.01 8.87 -5.94
N ASP A 112 17.93 8.55 -5.03
CA ASP A 112 18.55 9.53 -4.13
C ASP A 112 19.39 10.57 -4.88
#